data_AF-A0A413U4E5-F1
#
_entry.id   AF-A0A413U4E5-F1
#
_cell.length_a   1.000
_cell.length_b   1.000
_cell.length_c   1.000
_cell.angle_alpha   90.00
_cell.angle_beta   90.00
_cell.angle_gamma   90.00
#
_symmetry.space_group_name_H-M   'P 1'
#
loop_
_entity.id
_entity.type
_entity.pdbx_description
1 polymer ?
#
loop_
_entity_poly.entity_id
_entity_poly.type
_entity_poly.pdbx_seq_one_letter_code
_entity_poly.pdbx_strand_id
1 'polypeptide(L)'
;MLLRTEKGAVKSTIGNCLIVLQNDPYLTGALAYNLLAVKTYIVKPLWYQRPEGSALNDTDLAYIRLYMESNYGLTCEKKIEDAVTLAAHENSFHPVREYLKELVWDGKERIRYCLHHFLGADIDEFNYEIFKLFLLGSIHRAFHPGCKFDVMLCLVGGQGAGKSTFFRFLAIKDEWFSDDLRKLDDDSVFEKLQGYWIIEMSEMIATANAKSIEEIKSFLSRQKENYRIRYDKFASDRLRQCVFGGTSNTMDFLPLDRSGNRRFLPVLVKTEEAEVHILADEAESRAYIKQVWAEAMEIYRRGQWELKLPSDIQKMLKDRQQNFMPEDTKAGMIQAFLDAYKGNTVCSKLLYKEALDHPYNDPQHWELREICDIMNQSIVGWKYFSNPRTFAEYGRQRGWERDISTTKPDNSDDITQENLFDGFIRVENQEELPFK
;
A
#
# COMPACT_ATOMS: atom_id res chain seq x y z
N MET A 1 6.02 51.57 2.11
CA MET A 1 6.09 52.64 1.08
C MET A 1 6.76 52.06 -0.16
N LEU A 2 6.19 52.24 -1.35
CA LEU A 2 6.74 51.68 -2.60
C LEU A 2 7.92 52.51 -3.11
N LEU A 3 8.96 51.84 -3.63
CA LEU A 3 10.11 52.49 -4.26
C LEU A 3 9.68 53.18 -5.56
N ARG A 4 10.14 54.42 -5.77
CA ARG A 4 9.83 55.23 -6.96
C ARG A 4 11.09 55.52 -7.78
N THR A 5 10.86 55.76 -9.07
CA THR A 5 11.86 56.29 -10.02
C THR A 5 12.10 57.76 -9.74
N GLU A 6 13.17 58.33 -10.31
CA GLU A 6 13.45 59.76 -10.25
C GLU A 6 12.30 60.61 -10.82
N LYS A 7 11.55 60.06 -11.78
CA LYS A 7 10.35 60.68 -12.37
C LYS A 7 9.07 60.46 -11.54
N GLY A 8 9.16 59.91 -10.34
CA GLY A 8 8.03 59.69 -9.43
C GLY A 8 7.17 58.46 -9.71
N ALA A 9 7.35 57.77 -10.84
CA ALA A 9 6.66 56.51 -11.16
C ALA A 9 7.12 55.36 -10.26
N VAL A 10 6.22 54.43 -9.92
CA VAL A 10 6.54 53.26 -9.10
C VAL A 10 7.52 52.35 -9.86
N LYS A 11 8.59 51.89 -9.18
CA LYS A 11 9.54 50.96 -9.78
C LYS A 11 8.91 49.57 -9.85
N SER A 12 8.95 48.93 -11.03
CA SER A 12 8.62 47.51 -11.17
C SER A 12 9.75 46.63 -10.63
N THR A 13 9.85 46.48 -9.31
CA THR A 13 10.78 45.58 -8.61
C THR A 13 10.01 44.45 -7.93
N ILE A 14 10.65 43.29 -7.71
CA ILE A 14 10.04 42.17 -6.95
C ILE A 14 9.57 42.67 -5.57
N GLY A 15 10.40 43.45 -4.87
CA GLY A 15 10.06 44.00 -3.57
C GLY A 15 8.81 44.88 -3.57
N ASN A 16 8.62 45.72 -4.60
CA ASN A 16 7.40 46.53 -4.70
C ASN A 16 6.17 45.67 -4.99
N CYS A 17 6.27 44.68 -5.89
CA CYS A 17 5.18 43.73 -6.14
C CYS A 17 4.81 42.95 -4.87
N LEU A 18 5.80 42.49 -4.11
CA LEU A 18 5.59 41.76 -2.86
C LEU A 18 4.92 42.65 -1.79
N ILE A 19 5.36 43.90 -1.65
CA ILE A 19 4.71 44.86 -0.74
C ILE A 19 3.23 45.03 -1.08
N VAL A 20 2.88 45.14 -2.37
CA VAL A 20 1.47 45.22 -2.79
C VAL A 20 0.72 43.95 -2.42
N LEU A 21 1.25 42.76 -2.76
CA LEU A 21 0.62 41.48 -2.42
C LEU A 21 0.41 41.29 -0.91
N GLN A 22 1.28 41.83 -0.07
CA GLN A 22 1.21 41.70 1.38
C GLN A 22 0.30 42.74 2.06
N ASN A 23 0.05 43.90 1.45
CA ASN A 23 -0.59 45.03 2.12
C ASN A 23 -1.87 45.53 1.45
N ASP A 24 -2.10 45.19 0.17
CA ASP A 24 -3.34 45.55 -0.52
C ASP A 24 -4.54 44.79 0.10
N PRO A 25 -5.67 45.47 0.40
CA PRO A 25 -6.81 44.84 1.07
C PRO A 25 -7.43 43.65 0.33
N TYR A 26 -7.34 43.61 -1.00
CA TYR A 26 -7.85 42.49 -1.78
C TYR A 26 -6.83 41.34 -1.85
N LEU A 27 -5.54 41.65 -1.98
CA LEU A 27 -4.49 40.65 -2.22
C LEU A 27 -3.85 40.07 -0.96
N THR A 28 -3.83 40.82 0.15
CA THR A 28 -3.19 40.37 1.39
C THR A 28 -3.81 39.06 1.88
N GLY A 29 -2.95 38.06 2.11
CA GLY A 29 -3.34 36.71 2.52
C GLY A 29 -4.16 35.92 1.49
N ALA A 30 -4.37 36.44 0.27
CA ALA A 30 -5.20 35.76 -0.72
C ALA A 30 -4.51 34.58 -1.41
N LEU A 31 -3.16 34.58 -1.40
CA LEU A 31 -2.33 33.56 -2.03
C LEU A 31 -1.60 32.77 -0.96
N ALA A 32 -1.68 31.45 -1.06
CA ALA A 32 -1.08 30.52 -0.11
C ALA A 32 -0.49 29.30 -0.82
N TYR A 33 0.66 28.84 -0.35
CA TYR A 33 1.32 27.68 -0.93
C TYR A 33 0.86 26.39 -0.23
N ASN A 34 0.17 25.53 -0.98
CA ASN A 34 -0.30 24.25 -0.47
C ASN A 34 0.85 23.24 -0.49
N LEU A 35 1.31 22.81 0.67
CA LEU A 35 2.45 21.90 0.85
C LEU A 35 2.17 20.45 0.42
N LEU A 36 0.90 20.03 0.40
CA LEU A 36 0.50 18.70 -0.09
C LEU A 36 0.48 18.67 -1.62
N ALA A 37 -0.17 19.67 -2.21
CA ALA A 37 -0.31 19.80 -3.66
C ALA A 37 0.88 20.47 -4.34
N VAL A 38 1.79 21.08 -3.57
CA VAL A 38 3.01 21.74 -4.07
C VAL A 38 2.65 22.80 -5.13
N LYS A 39 1.62 23.58 -4.85
CA LYS A 39 1.02 24.57 -5.77
C LYS A 39 0.53 25.78 -5.00
N THR A 40 0.50 26.93 -5.67
CA THR A 40 -0.14 28.14 -5.14
C THR A 40 -1.65 28.03 -5.28
N TYR A 41 -2.37 28.37 -4.21
CA TYR A 41 -3.82 28.37 -4.12
C TYR A 41 -4.31 29.79 -3.83
N ILE A 42 -5.51 30.10 -4.32
CA ILE A 42 -6.28 31.28 -3.95
C ILE A 42 -7.17 30.88 -2.76
N VAL A 43 -6.87 31.42 -1.59
CA VAL A 43 -7.52 31.06 -0.32
C VAL A 43 -8.46 32.14 0.21
N LYS A 44 -8.73 33.16 -0.61
CA LYS A 44 -9.67 34.23 -0.33
C LYS A 44 -10.38 34.65 -1.62
N PRO A 45 -11.66 35.05 -1.57
CA PRO A 45 -12.34 35.65 -2.72
C PRO A 45 -11.61 36.88 -3.25
N LEU A 46 -11.42 36.93 -4.58
CA LEU A 46 -10.90 38.09 -5.30
C LEU A 46 -12.04 38.81 -6.06
N TRP A 47 -11.74 39.94 -6.70
CA TRP A 47 -12.72 40.77 -7.44
C TRP A 47 -13.29 40.12 -8.72
N TYR A 48 -12.92 38.88 -9.02
CA TYR A 48 -13.39 38.11 -10.16
C TYR A 48 -13.94 36.75 -9.70
N GLN A 49 -14.81 36.15 -10.51
CA GLN A 49 -15.50 34.92 -10.15
C GLN A 49 -14.56 33.71 -10.21
N ARG A 50 -14.16 33.22 -9.04
CA ARG A 50 -13.35 32.00 -8.87
C ARG A 50 -13.79 31.28 -7.59
N PRO A 51 -13.93 29.94 -7.59
CA PRO A 51 -14.18 29.21 -6.36
C PRO A 51 -13.02 29.40 -5.38
N GLU A 52 -13.34 29.67 -4.11
CA GLU A 52 -12.36 29.72 -3.04
C GLU A 52 -11.67 28.36 -2.87
N GLY A 53 -10.36 28.37 -2.56
CA GLY A 53 -9.57 27.15 -2.47
C GLY A 53 -9.16 26.56 -3.81
N SER A 54 -9.28 27.32 -4.91
CA SER A 54 -8.80 26.88 -6.22
C SER A 54 -7.28 27.01 -6.34
N ALA A 55 -6.65 26.06 -7.03
CA ALA A 55 -5.27 26.23 -7.49
C ALA A 55 -5.18 27.42 -8.47
N LEU A 56 -4.14 28.24 -8.29
CA LEU A 56 -3.83 29.37 -9.17
C LEU A 56 -3.55 28.85 -10.59
N ASN A 57 -4.20 29.45 -11.58
CA ASN A 57 -3.95 29.18 -13.00
C ASN A 57 -3.50 30.45 -13.77
N ASP A 58 -3.25 30.30 -15.07
CA ASP A 58 -2.76 31.39 -15.92
C ASP A 58 -3.75 32.56 -16.03
N THR A 59 -5.06 32.28 -16.02
CA THR A 59 -6.11 33.32 -16.04
C THR A 59 -6.13 34.12 -14.74
N ASP A 60 -6.01 33.44 -13.61
CA ASP A 60 -5.92 34.07 -12.29
C ASP A 60 -4.70 35.00 -12.21
N LEU A 61 -3.56 34.54 -12.74
CA LEU A 61 -2.33 35.32 -12.82
C LEU A 61 -2.48 36.53 -13.75
N ALA A 62 -3.19 36.39 -14.88
CA ALA A 62 -3.50 37.50 -15.77
C ALA A 62 -4.35 38.58 -15.08
N TYR A 63 -5.35 38.19 -14.29
CA TYR A 63 -6.14 39.15 -13.49
C TYR A 63 -5.28 39.87 -12.44
N ILE A 64 -4.40 39.15 -11.74
CA ILE A 64 -3.48 39.77 -10.78
C ILE A 64 -2.56 40.78 -11.47
N ARG A 65 -2.01 40.43 -12.65
CA ARG A 65 -1.17 41.34 -13.43
C ARG A 65 -1.92 42.60 -13.86
N LEU A 66 -3.14 42.45 -14.38
CA LEU A 66 -3.98 43.59 -14.77
C LEU A 66 -4.27 44.51 -13.57
N TYR A 67 -4.52 43.94 -12.40
CA TYR A 67 -4.74 44.71 -11.17
C TYR A 67 -3.47 45.44 -10.70
N MET A 68 -2.31 44.78 -10.77
CA MET A 68 -1.00 45.38 -10.45
C MET A 68 -0.67 46.55 -11.39
N GLU A 69 -0.96 46.40 -12.68
CA GLU A 69 -0.80 47.44 -13.68
C GLU A 69 -1.72 48.62 -13.41
N SER A 70 -3.02 48.37 -13.30
CA SER A 70 -4.06 49.41 -13.24
C SER A 70 -3.98 50.24 -11.96
N ASN A 71 -3.67 49.62 -10.82
CA ASN A 71 -3.70 50.30 -9.52
C ASN A 71 -2.33 50.80 -9.06
N TYR A 72 -1.23 50.19 -9.52
CA TYR A 72 0.11 50.45 -8.99
C TYR A 72 1.17 50.75 -10.08
N GLY A 73 0.83 50.64 -11.37
CA GLY A 73 1.78 50.84 -12.47
C GLY A 73 2.88 49.79 -12.54
N LEU A 74 2.66 48.61 -11.96
CA LEU A 74 3.60 47.49 -11.94
C LEU A 74 3.33 46.59 -13.15
N THR A 75 4.23 46.58 -14.13
CA THR A 75 4.00 45.93 -15.44
C THR A 75 4.97 44.79 -15.77
N CYS A 76 6.01 44.61 -14.95
CA CYS A 76 7.02 43.58 -15.22
C CYS A 76 6.52 42.18 -14.81
N GLU A 77 5.97 41.46 -15.78
CA GLU A 77 5.41 40.10 -15.67
C GLU A 77 6.25 39.17 -14.78
N LYS A 78 7.52 38.98 -15.13
CA LYS A 78 8.39 38.04 -14.39
C LYS A 78 8.54 38.39 -12.91
N LYS A 79 8.60 39.68 -12.58
CA LYS A 79 8.74 40.14 -11.20
C LYS A 79 7.45 40.00 -10.40
N ILE A 80 6.30 40.11 -11.07
CA ILE A 80 4.98 39.85 -10.47
C ILE A 80 4.86 38.36 -10.15
N GLU A 81 5.22 37.47 -11.07
CA GLU A 81 5.23 36.02 -10.81
C GLU A 81 6.14 35.62 -9.66
N ASP A 82 7.37 36.14 -9.63
CA ASP A 82 8.32 35.86 -8.56
C ASP A 82 7.75 36.37 -7.22
N ALA A 83 7.13 37.54 -7.19
CA ALA A 83 6.47 38.07 -5.99
C ALA A 83 5.23 37.28 -5.57
N VAL A 84 4.41 36.79 -6.52
CA VAL A 84 3.27 35.89 -6.27
C VAL A 84 3.74 34.60 -5.62
N THR A 85 4.83 34.03 -6.13
CA THR A 85 5.44 32.82 -5.58
C THR A 85 5.92 33.05 -4.14
N LEU A 86 6.64 34.16 -3.89
CA LEU A 86 7.12 34.53 -2.56
C LEU A 86 5.98 34.77 -1.56
N ALA A 87 4.97 35.54 -1.96
CA ALA A 87 3.81 35.84 -1.12
C ALA A 87 3.02 34.56 -0.76
N ALA A 88 2.86 33.64 -1.72
CA ALA A 88 2.22 32.36 -1.45
C ALA A 88 3.03 31.50 -0.46
N HIS A 89 4.36 31.47 -0.62
CA HIS A 89 5.23 30.69 0.27
C HIS A 89 5.23 31.21 1.71
N GLU A 90 5.11 32.51 1.94
CA GLU A 90 4.98 33.09 3.28
C GLU A 90 3.69 32.64 3.98
N ASN A 91 2.63 32.36 3.21
CA ASN A 91 1.36 31.84 3.69
C ASN A 91 1.24 30.32 3.44
N SER A 92 2.34 29.57 3.53
CA SER A 92 2.31 28.12 3.28
C SER A 92 1.41 27.38 4.29
N PHE A 93 0.64 26.42 3.81
CA PHE A 93 -0.24 25.60 4.63
C PHE A 93 -0.21 24.14 4.17
N HIS A 94 -0.59 23.22 5.05
CA HIS A 94 -0.78 21.82 4.68
C HIS A 94 -2.21 21.39 5.05
N PRO A 95 -3.09 21.17 4.05
CA PRO A 95 -4.52 21.03 4.30
C PRO A 95 -4.87 19.85 5.21
N VAL A 96 -4.23 18.70 5.03
CA VAL A 96 -4.42 17.53 5.92
C VAL A 96 -3.94 17.80 7.34
N ARG A 97 -2.80 18.47 7.54
CA ARG A 97 -2.27 18.73 8.90
C ARG A 97 -3.18 19.68 9.65
N GLU A 98 -3.68 20.71 8.98
CA GLU A 98 -4.61 21.68 9.57
C GLU A 98 -5.91 20.98 9.97
N TYR A 99 -6.50 20.22 9.05
CA TYR A 99 -7.69 19.42 9.34
C TYR A 99 -7.50 18.48 10.53
N LEU A 100 -6.42 17.69 10.54
CA LEU A 100 -6.11 16.74 11.63
C LEU A 100 -5.88 17.44 12.98
N LYS A 101 -5.30 18.65 12.98
CA LYS A 101 -5.10 19.42 14.22
C LYS A 101 -6.41 19.86 14.86
N GLU A 102 -7.42 20.15 14.05
CA GLU A 102 -8.74 20.63 14.49
C GLU A 102 -9.67 19.52 14.98
N LEU A 103 -9.33 18.25 14.76
CA LEU A 103 -10.15 17.13 15.19
C LEU A 103 -10.25 17.03 16.71
N VAL A 104 -11.48 16.85 17.18
CA VAL A 104 -11.85 16.59 18.56
C VAL A 104 -12.54 15.23 18.62
N TRP A 105 -11.94 14.32 19.39
CA TRP A 105 -12.49 12.98 19.60
C TRP A 105 -13.63 13.02 20.61
N ASP A 106 -14.70 12.30 20.32
CA ASP A 106 -15.88 12.21 21.19
C ASP A 106 -15.75 11.15 22.30
N GLY A 107 -14.59 10.48 22.40
CA GLY A 107 -14.32 9.46 23.42
C GLY A 107 -14.84 8.07 23.12
N LYS A 108 -15.48 7.83 21.95
CA LYS A 108 -15.94 6.51 21.54
C LYS A 108 -14.91 5.82 20.65
N GLU A 109 -14.53 4.60 21.04
CA GLU A 109 -13.67 3.73 20.25
C GLU A 109 -14.36 3.33 18.94
N ARG A 110 -13.73 3.64 17.81
CA ARG A 110 -14.21 3.34 16.45
C ARG A 110 -13.17 2.64 15.59
N ILE A 111 -11.87 2.84 15.82
CA ILE A 111 -10.81 2.17 15.04
C ILE A 111 -11.01 0.65 15.05
N ARG A 112 -11.33 0.07 16.21
CA ARG A 112 -11.59 -1.38 16.38
C ARG A 112 -12.75 -1.91 15.55
N TYR A 113 -13.78 -1.11 15.35
CA TYR A 113 -15.02 -1.54 14.71
C TYR A 113 -15.16 -1.04 13.27
N CYS A 114 -14.36 -0.06 12.84
CA CYS A 114 -14.54 0.64 11.57
C CYS A 114 -14.53 -0.29 10.35
N LEU A 115 -13.63 -1.28 10.33
CA LEU A 115 -13.56 -2.23 9.22
C LEU A 115 -14.77 -3.19 9.23
N HIS A 116 -15.24 -3.60 10.41
CA HIS A 116 -16.45 -4.41 10.52
C HIS A 116 -17.70 -3.62 10.10
N HIS A 117 -17.87 -2.42 10.64
CA HIS A 117 -19.02 -1.56 10.43
C HIS A 117 -19.33 -1.33 8.94
N PHE A 118 -18.30 -1.06 8.13
CA PHE A 118 -18.47 -0.76 6.69
C PHE A 118 -18.18 -1.93 5.74
N LEU A 119 -17.35 -2.90 6.15
CA LEU A 119 -16.80 -3.94 5.26
C LEU A 119 -16.96 -5.36 5.81
N GLY A 120 -17.54 -5.53 7.00
CA GLY A 120 -17.77 -6.84 7.63
C GLY A 120 -16.49 -7.63 7.91
N ALA A 121 -15.36 -6.95 8.07
CA ALA A 121 -14.14 -7.61 8.55
C ALA A 121 -14.32 -8.11 9.99
N ASP A 122 -13.62 -9.19 10.37
CA ASP A 122 -13.69 -9.73 11.74
C ASP A 122 -13.28 -8.67 12.78
N ILE A 123 -14.02 -8.58 13.89
CA ILE A 123 -13.68 -7.73 15.03
C ILE A 123 -12.62 -8.45 15.88
N ASP A 124 -11.36 -8.32 15.48
CA ASP A 124 -10.23 -8.95 16.16
C ASP A 124 -9.05 -7.99 16.35
N GLU A 125 -8.08 -8.41 17.17
CA GLU A 125 -6.90 -7.60 17.46
C GLU A 125 -6.01 -7.40 16.22
N PHE A 126 -6.03 -8.34 15.28
CA PHE A 126 -5.24 -8.26 14.05
C PHE A 126 -5.71 -7.13 13.14
N ASN A 127 -7.01 -7.07 12.84
CA ASN A 127 -7.63 -6.05 12.01
C ASN A 127 -7.54 -4.68 12.69
N TYR A 128 -7.72 -4.62 14.01
CA TYR A 128 -7.51 -3.41 14.79
C TYR A 128 -6.08 -2.87 14.64
N GLU A 129 -5.06 -3.68 14.89
CA GLU A 129 -3.65 -3.26 14.86
C GLU A 129 -3.19 -2.87 13.45
N ILE A 130 -3.64 -3.58 12.41
CA ILE A 130 -3.34 -3.23 11.02
C ILE A 130 -3.98 -1.90 10.61
N PHE A 131 -5.26 -1.70 10.94
CA PHE A 131 -5.94 -0.46 10.60
C PHE A 131 -5.37 0.72 11.39
N LYS A 132 -5.11 0.53 12.69
CA LYS A 132 -4.43 1.51 13.53
C LYS A 132 -3.06 1.89 12.97
N LEU A 133 -2.24 0.91 12.57
CA LEU A 133 -0.94 1.18 11.96
C LEU A 133 -1.07 2.00 10.67
N PHE A 134 -2.07 1.68 9.83
CA PHE A 134 -2.35 2.43 8.60
C PHE A 134 -2.70 3.90 8.90
N LEU A 135 -3.60 4.14 9.85
CA LEU A 135 -4.00 5.49 10.28
C LEU A 135 -2.81 6.27 10.86
N LEU A 136 -2.06 5.67 11.78
CA LEU A 136 -0.89 6.32 12.39
C LEU A 136 0.22 6.60 11.37
N GLY A 137 0.46 5.69 10.43
CA GLY A 137 1.38 5.90 9.32
C GLY A 137 0.95 7.05 8.41
N SER A 138 -0.35 7.17 8.14
CA SER A 138 -0.94 8.25 7.34
C SER A 138 -0.77 9.61 8.01
N ILE A 139 -1.05 9.69 9.31
CA ILE A 139 -0.81 10.90 10.12
C ILE A 139 0.69 11.22 10.09
N HIS A 140 1.54 10.24 10.39
CA HIS A 140 2.98 10.46 10.47
C HIS A 140 3.57 10.93 9.14
N ARG A 141 3.14 10.39 7.99
CA ARG A 141 3.58 10.87 6.68
C ARG A 141 3.14 12.30 6.37
N ALA A 142 1.94 12.68 6.80
CA ALA A 142 1.49 14.06 6.67
C ALA A 142 2.40 14.98 7.47
N PHE A 143 2.67 14.70 8.76
CA PHE A 143 3.46 15.57 9.64
C PHE A 143 4.97 15.50 9.42
N HIS A 144 5.50 14.34 9.00
CA HIS A 144 6.91 14.09 8.75
C HIS A 144 7.09 13.46 7.35
N PRO A 145 6.99 14.27 6.29
CA PRO A 145 7.18 13.82 4.91
C PRO A 145 8.49 13.05 4.75
N GLY A 146 8.44 11.93 4.03
CA GLY A 146 9.59 11.08 3.76
C GLY A 146 9.98 10.16 4.92
N CYS A 147 9.18 10.06 5.97
CA CYS A 147 9.35 8.99 6.96
C CYS A 147 9.23 7.60 6.31
N LYS A 148 9.93 6.62 6.87
CA LYS A 148 9.83 5.23 6.43
C LYS A 148 8.46 4.67 6.84
N PHE A 149 7.66 4.32 5.85
CA PHE A 149 6.37 3.63 6.02
C PHE A 149 6.06 2.90 4.71
N ASP A 150 6.39 1.62 4.63
CA ASP A 150 6.36 0.86 3.37
C ASP A 150 5.33 -0.28 3.37
N VAL A 151 4.31 -0.17 4.20
CA VAL A 151 3.17 -1.07 4.26
C VAL A 151 1.95 -0.47 3.55
N MET A 152 1.07 -1.33 3.06
CA MET A 152 -0.16 -1.02 2.34
C MET A 152 -1.32 -1.84 2.90
N LEU A 153 -2.40 -1.17 3.28
CA LEU A 153 -3.64 -1.83 3.70
C LEU A 153 -4.33 -2.44 2.47
N CYS A 154 -4.59 -3.74 2.45
CA CYS A 154 -5.18 -4.43 1.31
C CYS A 154 -6.57 -4.96 1.67
N LEU A 155 -7.62 -4.38 1.10
CA LEU A 155 -9.00 -4.82 1.28
C LEU A 155 -9.34 -5.88 0.22
N VAL A 156 -9.68 -7.10 0.67
CA VAL A 156 -9.88 -8.26 -0.20
C VAL A 156 -11.28 -8.82 0.01
N GLY A 157 -12.08 -8.89 -1.04
CA GLY A 157 -13.43 -9.46 -0.95
C GLY A 157 -14.27 -9.15 -2.17
N GLY A 158 -15.54 -9.56 -2.16
CA GLY A 158 -16.43 -9.45 -3.32
C GLY A 158 -16.53 -8.05 -3.94
N GLN A 159 -16.84 -8.00 -5.24
CA GLN A 159 -17.14 -6.76 -5.94
C GLN A 159 -18.35 -6.06 -5.30
N GLY A 160 -18.35 -4.73 -5.30
CA GLY A 160 -19.47 -3.96 -4.75
C GLY A 160 -19.48 -3.82 -3.23
N ALA A 161 -18.50 -4.38 -2.52
CA ALA A 161 -18.40 -4.28 -1.05
C ALA A 161 -18.02 -2.87 -0.51
N GLY A 162 -17.96 -1.84 -1.36
CA GLY A 162 -17.60 -0.48 -0.94
C GLY A 162 -16.10 -0.20 -0.70
N LYS A 163 -15.18 -1.13 -1.03
CA LYS A 163 -13.72 -1.02 -0.75
C LYS A 163 -13.07 0.29 -1.24
N SER A 164 -13.24 0.65 -2.52
CA SER A 164 -12.68 1.89 -3.09
C SER A 164 -13.33 3.14 -2.48
N THR A 165 -14.63 3.06 -2.18
CA THR A 165 -15.35 4.14 -1.50
C THR A 165 -14.85 4.34 -0.07
N PHE A 166 -14.47 3.25 0.61
CA PHE A 166 -13.86 3.31 1.93
C PHE A 166 -12.57 4.11 1.91
N PHE A 167 -11.65 3.85 0.97
CA PHE A 167 -10.44 4.66 0.84
C PHE A 167 -10.73 6.12 0.46
N ARG A 168 -11.71 6.36 -0.43
CA ARG A 168 -12.16 7.72 -0.78
C ARG A 168 -12.65 8.50 0.44
N PHE A 169 -13.48 7.90 1.28
CA PHE A 169 -13.97 8.53 2.51
C PHE A 169 -12.89 8.65 3.58
N LEU A 170 -11.99 7.67 3.67
CA LEU A 170 -10.86 7.69 4.57
C LEU A 170 -9.92 8.87 4.27
N ALA A 171 -9.85 9.32 3.02
CA ALA A 171 -9.10 10.52 2.65
C ALA A 171 -9.74 11.83 3.15
N ILE A 172 -10.90 11.78 3.82
CA ILE A 172 -11.73 12.90 4.30
C ILE A 172 -12.35 13.71 3.16
N LYS A 173 -11.51 14.26 2.29
CA LYS A 173 -11.91 15.01 1.10
C LYS A 173 -11.51 14.24 -0.15
N ASP A 174 -12.40 14.22 -1.12
CA ASP A 174 -12.17 13.52 -2.39
C ASP A 174 -10.97 14.09 -3.14
N GLU A 175 -10.62 15.37 -2.94
CA GLU A 175 -9.41 16.01 -3.50
C GLU A 175 -8.09 15.48 -2.93
N TRP A 176 -8.11 14.76 -1.79
CA TRP A 176 -6.94 14.11 -1.18
C TRP A 176 -6.89 12.60 -1.50
N PHE A 177 -7.81 12.09 -2.32
CA PHE A 177 -7.87 10.72 -2.76
C PHE A 177 -7.51 10.59 -4.24
N SER A 178 -6.83 9.50 -4.62
CA SER A 178 -6.57 9.14 -6.01
C SER A 178 -6.59 7.63 -6.19
N ASP A 179 -7.20 7.15 -7.27
CA ASP A 179 -7.19 5.77 -7.75
C ASP A 179 -6.56 5.66 -9.16
N ASP A 180 -5.95 6.73 -9.66
CA ASP A 180 -5.39 6.80 -11.01
C ASP A 180 -3.99 6.16 -11.14
N LEU A 181 -3.46 5.60 -10.04
CA LEU A 181 -2.18 4.91 -10.06
C LEU A 181 -2.33 3.49 -10.64
N ARG A 182 -2.35 3.39 -11.97
CA ARG A 182 -2.53 2.11 -12.70
C ARG A 182 -1.22 1.41 -13.07
N LYS A 183 -0.11 2.16 -13.18
CA LYS A 183 1.20 1.67 -13.62
C LYS A 183 2.33 2.40 -12.87
N LEU A 184 3.38 1.66 -12.51
CA LEU A 184 4.52 2.18 -11.72
C LEU A 184 5.75 2.55 -12.56
N ASP A 185 5.73 2.25 -13.86
CA ASP A 185 6.82 2.46 -14.83
C ASP A 185 6.68 3.76 -15.64
N ASP A 186 5.66 4.56 -15.35
CA ASP A 186 5.36 5.79 -16.07
C ASP A 186 6.17 6.98 -15.47
N ASP A 187 6.89 7.71 -16.32
CA ASP A 187 7.67 8.90 -15.92
C ASP A 187 6.81 9.97 -15.22
N SER A 188 5.48 9.91 -15.41
CA SER A 188 4.49 10.79 -14.78
C SER A 188 3.89 10.26 -13.48
N VAL A 189 4.29 9.07 -12.99
CA VAL A 189 3.79 8.51 -11.71
C VAL A 189 3.85 9.52 -10.58
N PHE A 190 4.89 10.35 -10.57
CA PHE A 190 5.07 11.35 -9.52
C PHE A 190 4.04 12.50 -9.58
N GLU A 191 3.61 12.90 -10.79
CA GLU A 191 2.51 13.86 -10.96
C GLU A 191 1.20 13.28 -10.38
N LYS A 192 1.03 11.96 -10.45
CA LYS A 192 -0.14 11.24 -9.90
C LYS A 192 -0.12 11.08 -8.38
N LEU A 193 0.99 11.36 -7.70
CA LEU A 193 1.07 11.34 -6.22
C LEU A 193 0.81 12.73 -5.61
N GLN A 194 1.08 13.79 -6.38
CA GLN A 194 1.06 15.16 -5.90
C GLN A 194 -0.35 15.61 -5.52
N GLY A 195 -0.53 16.11 -4.30
CA GLY A 195 -1.83 16.57 -3.81
C GLY A 195 -2.68 15.53 -3.11
N TYR A 196 -2.28 14.26 -3.14
CA TYR A 196 -3.06 13.16 -2.55
C TYR A 196 -2.46 12.67 -1.24
N TRP A 197 -3.32 12.32 -0.29
CA TRP A 197 -2.96 11.75 1.00
C TRP A 197 -3.16 10.23 1.03
N ILE A 198 -4.24 9.73 0.42
CA ILE A 198 -4.51 8.30 0.28
C ILE A 198 -4.61 7.99 -1.21
N ILE A 199 -3.84 6.98 -1.63
CA ILE A 199 -3.83 6.52 -3.01
C ILE A 199 -4.24 5.06 -3.03
N GLU A 200 -5.33 4.76 -3.74
CA GLU A 200 -5.73 3.40 -4.03
C GLU A 200 -4.92 2.84 -5.21
N MET A 201 -4.46 1.61 -5.05
CA MET A 201 -3.88 0.79 -6.10
C MET A 201 -4.86 -0.35 -6.42
N SER A 202 -5.86 -0.07 -7.25
CA SER A 202 -6.90 -1.03 -7.62
C SER A 202 -6.34 -2.13 -8.51
N GLU A 203 -6.55 -3.39 -8.13
CA GLU A 203 -6.29 -4.60 -8.97
C GLU A 203 -4.84 -4.85 -9.41
N MET A 204 -3.90 -3.94 -9.12
CA MET A 204 -2.50 -4.05 -9.57
C MET A 204 -1.76 -5.27 -9.01
N ILE A 205 -2.17 -5.77 -7.84
CA ILE A 205 -1.49 -6.89 -7.17
C ILE A 205 -1.99 -8.23 -7.72
N ALA A 206 -3.30 -8.32 -8.02
CA ALA A 206 -3.95 -9.56 -8.44
C ALA A 206 -3.49 -10.05 -9.83
N THR A 207 -3.00 -9.15 -10.69
CA THR A 207 -2.43 -9.49 -12.00
C THR A 207 -0.91 -9.37 -12.05
N ALA A 208 -0.24 -9.11 -10.92
CA ALA A 208 1.20 -8.87 -10.89
C ALA A 208 1.98 -10.19 -10.95
N ASN A 209 2.84 -10.31 -11.98
CA ASN A 209 3.91 -11.31 -11.96
C ASN A 209 5.01 -10.90 -10.97
N ALA A 210 5.90 -11.83 -10.59
CA ALA A 210 6.96 -11.61 -9.60
C ALA A 210 7.78 -10.32 -9.80
N LYS A 211 8.00 -9.91 -11.05
CA LYS A 211 8.70 -8.65 -11.38
C LYS A 211 7.90 -7.42 -10.94
N SER A 212 6.61 -7.39 -11.23
CA SER A 212 5.71 -6.30 -10.84
C SER A 212 5.58 -6.16 -9.31
N ILE A 213 5.71 -7.26 -8.55
CA ILE A 213 5.70 -7.19 -7.08
C ILE A 213 6.96 -6.57 -6.52
N GLU A 214 8.13 -6.94 -7.03
CA GLU A 214 9.37 -6.29 -6.61
C GLU A 214 9.35 -4.79 -6.96
N GLU A 215 8.73 -4.42 -8.09
CA GLU A 215 8.47 -3.02 -8.45
C GLU A 215 7.52 -2.35 -7.44
N ILE A 216 6.41 -2.97 -7.05
CA ILE A 216 5.49 -2.46 -6.02
C ILE A 216 6.21 -2.32 -4.68
N LYS A 217 6.95 -3.34 -4.24
CA LYS A 217 7.70 -3.33 -2.96
C LYS A 217 8.76 -2.26 -2.95
N SER A 218 9.50 -2.12 -4.05
CA SER A 218 10.47 -1.04 -4.28
C SER A 218 9.77 0.31 -4.22
N PHE A 219 8.65 0.45 -4.92
CA PHE A 219 7.86 1.67 -4.95
C PHE A 219 7.37 2.05 -3.56
N LEU A 220 6.69 1.17 -2.82
CA LEU A 220 6.24 1.39 -1.44
C LEU A 220 7.40 1.76 -0.50
N SER A 221 8.59 1.21 -0.74
CA SER A 221 9.78 1.45 0.08
C SER A 221 10.39 2.83 -0.06
N ARG A 222 10.11 3.56 -1.15
CA ARG A 222 10.67 4.90 -1.41
C ARG A 222 10.17 5.91 -0.36
N GLN A 223 11.08 6.77 0.08
CA GLN A 223 10.83 7.88 1.01
C GLN A 223 10.76 9.23 0.31
N LYS A 224 11.31 9.32 -0.89
CA LYS A 224 11.31 10.52 -1.71
C LYS A 224 11.25 10.16 -3.18
N GLU A 225 10.71 11.08 -3.94
CA GLU A 225 10.67 11.11 -5.37
C GLU A 225 11.65 12.17 -5.85
N ASN A 226 12.47 11.85 -6.86
CA ASN A 226 13.29 12.85 -7.52
C ASN A 226 12.73 13.08 -8.92
N TYR A 227 12.06 14.22 -9.13
CA TYR A 227 11.53 14.57 -10.43
C TYR A 227 11.51 16.09 -10.63
N ARG A 228 11.41 16.51 -11.89
CA ARG A 228 11.30 17.91 -12.28
C ARG A 228 9.88 18.16 -12.76
N ILE A 229 9.15 19.03 -12.07
CA ILE A 229 7.84 19.49 -12.56
C ILE A 229 8.09 20.26 -13.86
N ARG A 230 7.15 20.20 -14.81
CA ARG A 230 7.25 21.01 -16.03
C ARG A 230 7.44 22.48 -15.64
N TYR A 231 8.34 23.17 -16.35
CA TYR A 231 8.70 24.58 -16.12
C TYR A 231 9.57 24.87 -14.88
N ASP A 232 9.83 23.90 -14.00
CA ASP A 232 10.84 24.07 -12.96
C ASP A 232 12.25 24.09 -13.56
N LYS A 233 13.09 25.03 -13.10
CA LYS A 233 14.49 25.12 -13.52
C LYS A 233 15.35 23.96 -13.01
N PHE A 234 15.01 23.41 -11.85
CA PHE A 234 15.77 22.37 -11.17
C PHE A 234 14.87 21.23 -10.75
N ALA A 235 15.38 19.99 -10.84
CA ALA A 235 14.73 18.86 -10.17
C ALA A 235 14.76 19.09 -8.66
N SER A 236 13.72 18.64 -7.96
CA SER A 236 13.65 18.74 -6.50
C SER A 236 13.30 17.38 -5.91
N ASP A 237 13.89 17.11 -4.75
CA ASP A 237 13.47 15.98 -3.92
C ASP A 237 12.10 16.30 -3.34
N ARG A 238 11.11 15.49 -3.66
CA ARG A 238 9.78 15.54 -3.06
C ARG A 238 9.69 14.42 -2.04
N LEU A 239 9.53 14.79 -0.78
CA LEU A 239 9.38 13.83 0.31
C LEU A 239 7.98 13.24 0.27
N ARG A 240 7.87 11.92 0.44
CA ARG A 240 6.59 11.22 0.31
C ARG A 240 5.65 11.54 1.47
N GLN A 241 4.43 11.96 1.13
CA GLN A 241 3.38 12.36 2.09
C GLN A 241 2.14 11.45 2.05
N CYS A 242 1.91 10.73 0.94
CA CYS A 242 0.77 9.85 0.75
C CYS A 242 0.98 8.46 1.37
N VAL A 243 -0.09 7.72 1.63
CA VAL A 243 -0.09 6.28 1.93
C VAL A 243 -0.86 5.51 0.85
N PHE A 244 -0.68 4.20 0.80
CA PHE A 244 -1.27 3.35 -0.23
C PHE A 244 -2.27 2.38 0.36
N GLY A 245 -3.44 2.28 -0.27
CA GLY A 245 -4.45 1.25 -0.05
C GLY A 245 -4.54 0.35 -1.29
N GLY A 246 -4.64 -0.96 -1.11
CA GLY A 246 -4.89 -1.92 -2.18
C GLY A 246 -6.31 -2.45 -2.10
N THR A 247 -6.94 -2.69 -3.25
CA THR A 247 -8.22 -3.40 -3.33
C THR A 247 -8.08 -4.61 -4.25
N SER A 248 -8.67 -5.74 -3.84
CA SER A 248 -8.74 -6.95 -4.67
C SER A 248 -10.11 -7.62 -4.55
N ASN A 249 -10.55 -8.22 -5.66
CA ASN A 249 -11.71 -9.10 -5.71
C ASN A 249 -11.32 -10.58 -5.65
N THR A 250 -10.03 -10.89 -5.82
CA THR A 250 -9.51 -12.27 -5.77
C THR A 250 -8.86 -12.54 -4.43
N MET A 251 -9.07 -13.75 -3.88
CA MET A 251 -8.48 -14.17 -2.61
C MET A 251 -6.98 -14.38 -2.75
N ASP A 252 -6.53 -14.96 -3.85
CA ASP A 252 -5.14 -15.24 -4.21
C ASP A 252 -4.38 -14.00 -4.76
N PHE A 253 -4.69 -12.81 -4.24
CA PHE A 253 -4.11 -11.57 -4.75
C PHE A 253 -2.64 -11.40 -4.39
N LEU A 254 -2.16 -12.03 -3.32
CA LEU A 254 -0.75 -11.96 -2.95
C LEU A 254 0.02 -12.95 -3.83
N PRO A 255 1.18 -12.55 -4.34
CA PRO A 255 2.01 -13.50 -5.05
C PRO A 255 2.56 -14.60 -4.17
N LEU A 256 2.96 -15.68 -4.85
CA LEU A 256 3.89 -16.69 -4.38
C LEU A 256 5.29 -16.09 -4.15
N ASP A 257 5.39 -15.18 -3.19
CA ASP A 257 6.64 -14.55 -2.79
C ASP A 257 7.17 -15.15 -1.48
N ARG A 258 8.12 -16.04 -1.70
CA ARG A 258 8.91 -16.77 -0.74
C ARG A 258 9.84 -15.87 0.12
N SER A 259 10.18 -14.66 -0.34
CA SER A 259 10.91 -13.66 0.48
C SER A 259 10.02 -12.93 1.51
N GLY A 260 8.70 -13.10 1.39
CA GLY A 260 7.68 -12.62 2.31
C GLY A 260 6.94 -11.36 1.83
N ASN A 261 5.65 -11.30 2.18
CA ASN A 261 4.71 -10.26 1.76
C ASN A 261 4.49 -9.18 2.83
N ARG A 262 5.47 -8.92 3.72
CA ARG A 262 5.34 -8.03 4.91
C ARG A 262 4.81 -6.60 4.64
N ARG A 263 4.87 -6.14 3.39
CA ARG A 263 4.40 -4.80 2.95
C ARG A 263 2.90 -4.78 2.65
N PHE A 264 2.25 -5.93 2.57
CA PHE A 264 0.83 -6.04 2.28
C PHE A 264 0.11 -6.47 3.56
N LEU A 265 -0.86 -5.68 4.00
CA LEU A 265 -1.65 -5.94 5.20
C LEU A 265 -3.06 -6.35 4.78
N PRO A 266 -3.31 -7.64 4.50
CA PRO A 266 -4.59 -8.10 3.99
C PRO A 266 -5.68 -8.06 5.07
N VAL A 267 -6.85 -7.56 4.69
CA VAL A 267 -8.08 -7.58 5.46
C VAL A 267 -9.15 -8.23 4.59
N LEU A 268 -9.73 -9.32 5.10
CA LEU A 268 -10.85 -9.98 4.45
C LEU A 268 -12.13 -9.15 4.68
N VAL A 269 -12.82 -8.85 3.60
CA VAL A 269 -14.06 -8.08 3.54
C VAL A 269 -15.20 -9.06 3.25
N LYS A 270 -16.22 -9.04 4.11
CA LYS A 270 -17.40 -9.91 4.03
C LYS A 270 -18.64 -9.02 4.05
N THR A 271 -19.12 -8.64 2.87
CA THR A 271 -20.20 -7.64 2.73
C THR A 271 -21.46 -8.01 3.52
N GLU A 272 -21.75 -9.30 3.65
CA GLU A 272 -22.88 -9.86 4.40
C GLU A 272 -22.77 -9.68 5.92
N GLU A 273 -21.56 -9.49 6.45
CA GLU A 273 -21.30 -9.22 7.87
C GLU A 273 -21.19 -7.71 8.16
N ALA A 274 -21.23 -6.84 7.14
CA ALA A 274 -21.17 -5.39 7.33
C ALA A 274 -22.46 -4.85 7.97
N GLU A 275 -22.32 -4.00 8.99
CA GLU A 275 -23.46 -3.39 9.68
C GLU A 275 -24.21 -2.40 8.78
N VAL A 276 -23.46 -1.64 7.97
CA VAL A 276 -24.02 -0.68 7.03
C VAL A 276 -23.13 -0.56 5.79
N HIS A 277 -23.77 -0.48 4.62
CA HIS A 277 -23.03 -0.18 3.41
C HIS A 277 -22.56 1.28 3.43
N ILE A 278 -21.29 1.54 3.11
CA ILE A 278 -20.68 2.88 3.22
C ILE A 278 -21.37 3.99 2.40
N LEU A 279 -22.15 3.63 1.37
CA LEU A 279 -22.96 4.58 0.58
C LEU A 279 -24.42 4.68 1.03
N ALA A 280 -24.85 3.97 2.07
CA ALA A 280 -26.23 4.04 2.56
C ALA A 280 -26.58 5.44 3.07
N ASP A 281 -25.66 6.05 3.83
CA ASP A 281 -25.69 7.47 4.20
C ASP A 281 -24.26 8.01 4.16
N GLU A 282 -23.94 8.81 3.13
CA GLU A 282 -22.61 9.38 2.95
C GLU A 282 -22.27 10.40 4.06
N ALA A 283 -23.25 11.18 4.53
CA ALA A 283 -23.00 12.19 5.56
C ALA A 283 -22.66 11.53 6.91
N GLU A 284 -23.42 10.50 7.28
CA GLU A 284 -23.15 9.71 8.48
C GLU A 284 -21.81 8.96 8.37
N SER A 285 -21.54 8.33 7.22
CA SER A 285 -20.31 7.58 6.99
C SER A 285 -19.08 8.49 7.10
N ARG A 286 -19.12 9.68 6.50
CA ARG A 286 -18.04 10.68 6.64
C ARG A 286 -17.90 11.19 8.07
N ALA A 287 -19.00 11.36 8.81
CA ALA A 287 -18.96 11.76 10.21
C ALA A 287 -18.33 10.67 11.10
N TYR A 288 -18.62 9.39 10.83
CA TYR A 288 -17.98 8.26 11.50
C TYR A 288 -16.47 8.23 11.24
N ILE A 289 -16.07 8.30 9.96
CA ILE A 289 -14.65 8.31 9.55
C ILE A 289 -13.90 9.51 10.14
N LYS A 290 -14.53 10.68 10.22
CA LYS A 290 -13.96 11.85 10.91
C LYS A 290 -13.63 11.52 12.37
N GLN A 291 -14.50 10.80 13.08
CA GLN A 291 -14.23 10.40 14.46
C GLN A 291 -13.18 9.28 14.58
N VAL A 292 -13.06 8.39 13.58
CA VAL A 292 -11.93 7.43 13.49
C VAL A 292 -10.60 8.18 13.41
N TRP A 293 -10.51 9.23 12.59
CA TRP A 293 -9.31 10.07 12.53
C TRP A 293 -9.08 10.85 13.82
N ALA A 294 -10.14 11.31 14.49
CA ALA A 294 -10.02 12.02 15.75
C ALA A 294 -9.45 11.11 16.86
N GLU A 295 -9.92 9.86 16.94
CA GLU A 295 -9.37 8.82 17.81
C GLU A 295 -7.90 8.53 17.48
N ALA A 296 -7.58 8.35 16.19
CA ALA A 296 -6.20 8.10 15.76
C ALA A 296 -5.26 9.27 16.11
N MET A 297 -5.74 10.51 16.00
CA MET A 297 -5.00 11.71 16.39
C MET A 297 -4.77 11.77 17.90
N GLU A 298 -5.72 11.33 18.73
CA GLU A 298 -5.53 11.23 20.17
C GLU A 298 -4.44 10.21 20.53
N ILE A 299 -4.47 9.03 19.90
CA ILE A 299 -3.39 8.02 20.05
C ILE A 299 -2.05 8.62 19.60
N TYR A 300 -2.02 9.30 18.44
CA TYR A 300 -0.82 9.90 17.88
C TYR A 300 -0.21 10.95 18.84
N ARG A 301 -1.04 11.81 19.42
CA ARG A 301 -0.63 12.88 20.37
C ARG A 301 -0.07 12.34 21.68
N ARG A 302 -0.57 11.20 22.17
CA ARG A 302 -0.04 10.56 23.39
C ARG A 302 1.40 10.05 23.22
N GLY A 303 1.85 9.84 21.98
CA GLY A 303 3.23 9.45 21.67
C GLY A 303 3.61 8.02 22.04
N GLN A 304 2.68 7.19 22.54
CA GLN A 304 2.89 5.80 22.91
C GLN A 304 2.50 4.86 21.78
N TRP A 305 3.17 4.98 20.63
CA TRP A 305 2.91 4.17 19.45
C TRP A 305 4.20 3.95 18.66
N GLU A 306 4.20 2.94 17.79
CA GLU A 306 5.30 2.65 16.87
C GLU A 306 4.78 2.44 15.44
N LEU A 307 5.55 2.82 14.41
CA LEU A 307 5.23 2.52 13.01
C LEU A 307 5.61 1.11 12.60
N LYS A 308 5.32 0.13 13.47
CA LYS A 308 5.51 -1.29 13.21
C LYS A 308 4.43 -2.06 13.95
N LEU A 309 4.02 -3.20 13.40
CA LEU A 309 3.09 -4.09 14.09
C LEU A 309 3.76 -4.71 15.33
N PRO A 310 2.99 -4.98 16.40
CA PRO A 310 3.44 -5.84 17.51
C PRO A 310 3.92 -7.22 17.02
N SER A 311 4.83 -7.85 17.76
CA SER A 311 5.51 -9.08 17.31
C SER A 311 4.57 -10.29 17.11
N ASP A 312 3.56 -10.39 17.96
CA ASP A 312 2.46 -11.37 17.86
C ASP A 312 1.62 -11.15 16.61
N ILE A 313 1.24 -9.90 16.32
CA ILE A 313 0.51 -9.54 15.10
C ILE A 313 1.35 -9.77 13.85
N GLN A 314 2.66 -9.51 13.89
CA GLN A 314 3.57 -9.84 12.78
C GLN A 314 3.62 -11.35 12.49
N LYS A 315 3.51 -12.19 13.52
CA LYS A 315 3.45 -13.65 13.34
C LYS A 315 2.12 -14.03 12.69
N MET A 316 1.01 -13.53 13.23
CA MET A 316 -0.33 -13.74 12.65
C MET A 316 -0.44 -13.24 11.20
N LEU A 317 0.27 -12.16 10.86
CA LEU A 317 0.31 -11.61 9.51
C LEU A 317 0.88 -12.61 8.51
N LYS A 318 1.96 -13.32 8.87
CA LYS A 318 2.55 -14.34 7.99
C LYS A 318 1.55 -15.47 7.72
N ASP A 319 0.89 -15.94 8.77
CA ASP A 319 -0.09 -17.02 8.68
C ASP A 319 -1.30 -16.60 7.83
N ARG A 320 -1.84 -15.39 8.07
CA ARG A 320 -2.96 -14.86 7.28
C ARG A 320 -2.58 -14.62 5.82
N GLN A 321 -1.37 -14.14 5.53
CA GLN A 321 -0.91 -13.91 4.16
C GLN A 321 -0.89 -15.19 3.32
N GLN A 322 -0.61 -16.35 3.92
CA GLN A 322 -0.65 -17.64 3.20
C GLN A 322 -2.03 -17.93 2.61
N ASN A 323 -3.11 -17.55 3.30
CA ASN A 323 -4.48 -17.73 2.83
C ASN A 323 -4.85 -16.83 1.63
N PHE A 324 -4.02 -15.82 1.34
CA PHE A 324 -4.21 -14.91 0.22
C PHE A 324 -3.19 -15.15 -0.91
N MET A 325 -2.39 -16.21 -0.82
CA MET A 325 -1.47 -16.62 -1.87
C MET A 325 -2.12 -17.72 -2.71
N PRO A 326 -1.84 -17.79 -4.02
CA PRO A 326 -2.28 -18.91 -4.82
C PRO A 326 -1.58 -20.19 -4.35
N GLU A 327 -2.23 -21.34 -4.54
CA GLU A 327 -1.63 -22.63 -4.21
C GLU A 327 -0.32 -22.84 -5.00
N ASP A 328 0.74 -23.24 -4.30
CA ASP A 328 2.01 -23.58 -4.92
C ASP A 328 1.95 -25.01 -5.48
N THR A 329 1.36 -25.16 -6.67
CA THR A 329 1.20 -26.46 -7.34
C THR A 329 2.54 -27.17 -7.53
N LYS A 330 3.62 -26.43 -7.80
CA LYS A 330 4.99 -26.97 -7.92
C LYS A 330 5.49 -27.50 -6.59
N ALA A 331 5.28 -26.78 -5.48
CA ALA A 331 5.62 -27.30 -4.16
C ALA A 331 4.85 -28.58 -3.82
N GLY A 332 3.56 -28.64 -4.17
CA GLY A 332 2.75 -29.85 -4.03
C GLY A 332 3.32 -31.04 -4.82
N MET A 333 3.67 -30.84 -6.10
CA MET A 333 4.29 -31.88 -6.94
C MET A 333 5.64 -32.33 -6.37
N ILE A 334 6.48 -31.39 -5.93
CA ILE A 334 7.78 -31.69 -5.32
C ILE A 334 7.60 -32.47 -4.02
N GLN A 335 6.69 -32.05 -3.12
CA GLN A 335 6.43 -32.76 -1.87
C GLN A 335 5.93 -34.19 -2.13
N ALA A 336 4.96 -34.36 -3.04
CA ALA A 336 4.44 -35.68 -3.39
C ALA A 336 5.54 -36.62 -3.95
N PHE A 337 6.41 -36.08 -4.82
CA PHE A 337 7.58 -36.81 -5.30
C PHE A 337 8.51 -37.19 -4.14
N LEU A 338 8.86 -36.23 -3.28
CA LEU A 338 9.76 -36.46 -2.15
C LEU A 338 9.21 -37.47 -1.15
N ASP A 339 7.90 -37.52 -0.93
CA ASP A 339 7.27 -38.48 -0.03
C ASP A 339 7.40 -39.92 -0.59
N ALA A 340 7.27 -40.08 -1.92
CA ALA A 340 7.45 -41.35 -2.61
C ALA A 340 8.93 -41.71 -2.89
N TYR A 341 9.84 -40.74 -2.79
CA TYR A 341 11.23 -40.88 -3.22
C TYR A 341 12.06 -41.77 -2.28
N LYS A 342 12.58 -42.90 -2.75
CA LYS A 342 13.34 -43.83 -1.88
C LYS A 342 14.76 -43.38 -1.53
N GLY A 343 15.28 -42.35 -2.18
CA GLY A 343 16.64 -41.84 -1.93
C GLY A 343 16.72 -40.90 -0.73
N ASN A 344 17.93 -40.74 -0.19
CA ASN A 344 18.21 -39.86 0.95
C ASN A 344 18.71 -38.47 0.53
N THR A 345 18.98 -38.24 -0.76
CA THR A 345 19.53 -36.99 -1.26
C THR A 345 18.90 -36.62 -2.60
N VAL A 346 18.52 -35.35 -2.77
CA VAL A 346 17.98 -34.80 -4.01
C VAL A 346 18.72 -33.51 -4.40
N CYS A 347 18.64 -33.13 -5.67
CA CYS A 347 19.19 -31.86 -6.17
C CYS A 347 18.19 -31.15 -7.09
N SER A 348 18.40 -29.86 -7.35
CA SER A 348 17.45 -29.04 -8.11
C SER A 348 17.19 -29.58 -9.53
N LYS A 349 18.20 -30.14 -10.20
CA LYS A 349 18.02 -30.75 -11.53
C LYS A 349 17.18 -32.03 -11.51
N LEU A 350 17.36 -32.86 -10.47
CA LEU A 350 16.56 -34.07 -10.28
C LEU A 350 15.10 -33.68 -10.07
N LEU A 351 14.83 -32.73 -9.18
CA LEU A 351 13.47 -32.27 -8.90
C LEU A 351 12.83 -31.63 -10.14
N TYR A 352 13.58 -30.87 -10.93
CA TYR A 352 13.07 -30.33 -12.18
C TYR A 352 12.65 -31.42 -13.17
N LYS A 353 13.50 -32.44 -13.38
CA LYS A 353 13.24 -33.48 -14.39
C LYS A 353 12.23 -34.52 -13.93
N GLU A 354 12.34 -34.97 -12.68
CA GLU A 354 11.54 -36.09 -12.16
C GLU A 354 10.29 -35.63 -11.40
N ALA A 355 10.37 -34.55 -10.61
CA ALA A 355 9.24 -34.10 -9.79
C ALA A 355 8.30 -33.13 -10.54
N LEU A 356 8.83 -32.32 -11.47
CA LEU A 356 8.05 -31.36 -12.27
C LEU A 356 7.78 -31.85 -13.71
N ASP A 357 8.07 -33.12 -14.02
CA ASP A 357 7.81 -33.76 -15.32
C ASP A 357 8.42 -33.02 -16.53
N HIS A 358 9.71 -32.68 -16.43
CA HIS A 358 10.48 -32.08 -17.51
C HIS A 358 11.65 -32.97 -17.97
N PRO A 359 11.39 -34.20 -18.45
CA PRO A 359 12.43 -35.22 -18.68
C PRO A 359 13.47 -34.83 -19.73
N TYR A 360 13.08 -34.06 -20.75
CA TYR A 360 13.92 -33.74 -21.90
C TYR A 360 14.46 -32.31 -21.92
N ASN A 361 14.03 -31.46 -20.99
CA ASN A 361 14.43 -30.06 -20.96
C ASN A 361 15.55 -29.84 -19.93
N ASP A 362 16.48 -28.95 -20.26
CA ASP A 362 17.41 -28.43 -19.27
C ASP A 362 16.82 -27.18 -18.61
N PRO A 363 16.87 -27.09 -17.27
CA PRO A 363 16.25 -25.98 -16.55
C PRO A 363 17.02 -24.68 -16.77
N GLN A 364 16.27 -23.60 -16.93
CA GLN A 364 16.78 -22.25 -16.88
C GLN A 364 17.25 -21.92 -15.45
N HIS A 365 18.16 -20.93 -15.33
CA HIS A 365 18.69 -20.53 -14.03
C HIS A 365 17.62 -20.06 -13.04
N TRP A 366 16.53 -19.44 -13.52
CA TRP A 366 15.44 -18.98 -12.66
C TRP A 366 14.57 -20.13 -12.14
N GLU A 367 14.37 -21.20 -12.92
CA GLU A 367 13.63 -22.40 -12.51
C GLU A 367 14.40 -23.18 -11.43
N LEU A 368 15.72 -23.29 -11.57
CA LEU A 368 16.57 -23.86 -10.53
C LEU A 368 16.52 -23.07 -9.22
N ARG A 369 16.46 -21.74 -9.32
CA ARG A 369 16.31 -20.86 -8.16
C ARG A 369 14.95 -21.03 -7.50
N GLU A 370 13.88 -21.11 -8.30
CA GLU A 370 12.53 -21.36 -7.82
C GLU A 370 12.42 -22.69 -7.05
N ILE A 371 13.00 -23.78 -7.58
CA ILE A 371 13.05 -25.08 -6.89
C ILE A 371 13.85 -24.97 -5.59
N CYS A 372 14.99 -24.26 -5.60
CA CYS A 372 15.75 -24.02 -4.37
C CYS A 372 14.90 -23.29 -3.32
N ASP A 373 14.12 -22.30 -3.73
CA ASP A 373 13.27 -21.55 -2.81
C ASP A 373 12.13 -22.42 -2.27
N ILE A 374 11.49 -23.26 -3.10
CA ILE A 374 10.49 -24.26 -2.67
C ILE A 374 11.07 -25.18 -1.61
N MET A 375 12.21 -25.81 -1.91
CA MET A 375 12.82 -26.80 -1.02
C MET A 375 13.25 -26.23 0.32
N ASN A 376 13.67 -24.96 0.36
CA ASN A 376 14.16 -24.34 1.58
C ASN A 376 13.06 -23.73 2.46
N GLN A 377 11.87 -23.48 1.91
CA GLN A 377 10.84 -22.70 2.59
C GLN A 377 9.49 -23.38 2.71
N SER A 378 9.14 -24.25 1.76
CA SER A 378 7.84 -24.91 1.70
C SER A 378 7.92 -26.39 2.04
N ILE A 379 9.05 -27.05 1.77
CA ILE A 379 9.23 -28.49 1.96
C ILE A 379 9.69 -28.80 3.40
N VAL A 380 9.05 -29.80 4.01
CA VAL A 380 9.36 -30.26 5.37
C VAL A 380 10.12 -31.59 5.32
N GLY A 381 11.02 -31.83 6.28
CA GLY A 381 11.74 -33.10 6.42
C GLY A 381 12.98 -33.24 5.52
N TRP A 382 13.43 -32.16 4.89
CA TRP A 382 14.63 -32.12 4.06
C TRP A 382 15.54 -30.94 4.47
N LYS A 383 16.85 -31.19 4.53
CA LYS A 383 17.86 -30.23 4.99
C LYS A 383 18.85 -29.91 3.87
N TYR A 384 19.08 -28.61 3.65
CA TYR A 384 20.05 -28.14 2.65
C TYR A 384 21.49 -28.46 3.07
N PHE A 385 22.31 -28.93 2.13
CA PHE A 385 23.75 -29.06 2.32
C PHE A 385 24.52 -28.16 1.34
N SER A 386 25.51 -27.44 1.87
CA SER A 386 26.29 -26.45 1.11
C SER A 386 27.44 -27.05 0.29
N ASN A 387 27.88 -28.27 0.62
CA ASN A 387 28.99 -28.95 -0.04
C ASN A 387 28.52 -29.73 -1.28
N PRO A 388 28.96 -29.39 -2.51
CA PRO A 388 28.49 -30.06 -3.71
C PRO A 388 28.82 -31.56 -3.73
N ARG A 389 27.77 -32.39 -3.89
CA ARG A 389 27.85 -33.85 -4.00
C ARG A 389 27.58 -34.30 -5.43
N THR A 390 28.04 -35.50 -5.79
CA THR A 390 27.84 -36.07 -7.12
C THR A 390 26.52 -36.83 -7.16
N PHE A 391 25.68 -36.51 -8.14
CA PHE A 391 24.44 -37.22 -8.45
C PHE A 391 24.60 -37.94 -9.78
N ALA A 392 24.23 -39.23 -9.84
CA ALA A 392 24.58 -40.14 -10.95
C ALA A 392 24.24 -39.57 -12.34
N GLU A 393 23.03 -39.04 -12.53
CA GLU A 393 22.56 -38.50 -13.82
C GLU A 393 22.59 -36.96 -13.89
N TYR A 394 22.91 -36.30 -12.77
CA TYR A 394 22.75 -34.84 -12.62
C TYR A 394 24.05 -34.09 -12.32
N GLY A 395 25.18 -34.79 -12.27
CA GLY A 395 26.50 -34.21 -12.05
C GLY A 395 26.72 -33.69 -10.63
N ARG A 396 27.76 -32.86 -10.44
CA ARG A 396 28.16 -32.35 -9.13
C ARG A 396 27.46 -31.03 -8.81
N GLN A 397 26.61 -31.04 -7.78
CA GLN A 397 25.84 -29.86 -7.35
C GLN A 397 25.47 -29.91 -5.87
N ARG A 398 24.97 -28.79 -5.35
CA ARG A 398 24.36 -28.71 -4.01
C ARG A 398 22.96 -29.31 -4.04
N GLY A 399 22.40 -29.63 -2.88
CA GLY A 399 21.10 -30.26 -2.79
C GLY A 399 20.59 -30.36 -1.36
N TRP A 400 19.64 -31.27 -1.16
CA TRP A 400 19.00 -31.53 0.12
C TRP A 400 19.14 -32.99 0.50
N GLU A 401 19.23 -33.26 1.80
CA GLU A 401 19.22 -34.60 2.36
C GLU A 401 18.04 -34.76 3.33
N ARG A 402 17.50 -35.97 3.45
CA ARG A 402 16.39 -36.23 4.39
C ARG A 402 16.83 -35.94 5.82
N ASP A 403 15.97 -35.27 6.58
CA ASP A 403 16.21 -35.01 8.00
C ASP A 403 15.85 -36.24 8.84
N ILE A 404 16.87 -37.03 9.18
CA ILE A 404 16.76 -38.27 9.96
C ILE A 404 16.23 -38.02 11.39
N SER A 405 16.15 -36.76 11.85
CA SER A 405 15.55 -36.43 13.15
C SER A 405 14.01 -36.43 13.17
N THR A 406 13.37 -36.45 12.00
CA THR A 406 11.89 -36.51 11.87
C THR A 406 11.34 -37.91 11.59
N THR A 407 12.22 -38.90 11.43
CA THR A 407 11.82 -40.30 11.33
C THR A 407 11.51 -40.80 12.75
N LYS A 408 10.23 -41.01 13.07
CA LYS A 408 9.88 -41.94 14.17
C LYS A 408 10.65 -43.24 13.90
N PRO A 409 11.27 -43.87 14.90
CA PRO A 409 11.89 -45.15 14.68
C PRO A 409 10.76 -46.14 14.39
N ASP A 410 10.74 -46.64 13.16
CA ASP A 410 10.12 -47.93 12.87
C ASP A 410 10.86 -48.96 13.74
N ASN A 411 10.25 -49.30 14.87
CA ASN A 411 10.60 -50.51 15.60
C ASN A 411 10.16 -51.70 14.73
N SER A 412 10.97 -52.08 13.76
CA SER A 412 10.95 -53.41 13.20
C SER A 412 11.77 -54.32 14.12
N ASP A 413 11.16 -54.76 15.21
CA ASP A 413 11.58 -55.97 15.92
C ASP A 413 10.34 -56.83 16.15
N ASP A 414 10.40 -58.03 15.56
CA ASP A 414 9.55 -59.21 15.72
C ASP A 414 8.32 -59.09 16.64
N ILE A 415 7.14 -59.05 16.01
CA ILE A 415 5.93 -59.67 16.59
C ILE A 415 5.28 -60.51 15.49
N THR A 416 5.39 -61.82 15.69
CA THR A 416 4.72 -62.94 15.05
C THR A 416 3.26 -62.67 14.67
N GLN A 417 2.88 -63.20 13.50
CA GLN A 417 1.50 -63.28 13.01
C GLN A 417 0.59 -63.95 14.04
N GLU A 418 -0.22 -63.17 14.75
CA GLU A 418 -1.56 -63.52 15.22
C GLU A 418 -2.15 -62.34 16.01
N ASN A 419 -3.41 -62.02 15.74
CA ASN A 419 -4.27 -61.03 16.43
C ASN A 419 -4.13 -59.54 16.04
N LEU A 420 -4.79 -59.14 14.94
CA LEU A 420 -5.39 -57.80 14.81
C LEU A 420 -6.46 -57.75 13.71
N PHE A 421 -7.54 -58.50 13.92
CA PHE A 421 -8.84 -58.22 13.29
C PHE A 421 -9.92 -58.36 14.35
N ASP A 422 -10.02 -57.35 15.21
CA ASP A 422 -11.19 -57.18 16.06
C ASP A 422 -11.80 -55.82 15.71
N GLY A 423 -12.97 -55.83 15.05
CA GLY A 423 -13.69 -54.61 14.72
C GLY A 423 -14.49 -54.56 13.41
N PHE A 424 -14.47 -55.59 12.55
CA PHE A 424 -15.32 -55.63 11.36
C PHE A 424 -16.07 -56.95 11.23
N ILE A 425 -17.39 -56.90 11.41
CA ILE A 425 -18.31 -58.00 11.14
C ILE A 425 -18.53 -58.06 9.62
N ARG A 426 -18.25 -59.22 9.02
CA ARG A 426 -18.64 -59.52 7.63
C ARG A 426 -20.17 -59.64 7.55
N VAL A 427 -20.80 -58.85 6.69
CA VAL A 427 -22.19 -59.04 6.30
C VAL A 427 -22.20 -60.02 5.12
N GLU A 428 -22.60 -61.27 5.37
CA GLU A 428 -22.92 -62.23 4.33
C GLU A 428 -24.44 -62.27 4.14
N ASN A 429 -24.87 -61.92 2.92
CA ASN A 429 -26.08 -62.32 2.17
C ASN A 429 -26.69 -61.14 1.42
N GLN A 430 -26.46 -61.13 0.10
CA GLN A 430 -27.30 -60.42 -0.86
C GLN A 430 -28.58 -61.23 -1.04
N GLU A 431 -29.68 -60.79 -0.44
CA GLU A 431 -31.01 -61.15 -0.93
C GLU A 431 -31.46 -60.05 -1.90
N GLU A 432 -31.61 -60.43 -3.17
CA GLU A 432 -32.28 -59.64 -4.19
C GLU A 432 -33.74 -59.42 -3.78
N LEU A 433 -34.20 -58.16 -3.83
CA LEU A 433 -35.64 -57.86 -3.83
C LEU A 433 -36.00 -56.94 -5.00
N PRO A 434 -37.19 -57.15 -5.59
CA PRO A 434 -37.45 -56.88 -6.99
C PRO A 434 -37.84 -55.43 -7.25
N PHE A 435 -37.49 -54.96 -8.44
CA PHE A 435 -38.01 -53.73 -9.02
C PHE A 435 -39.54 -53.77 -9.13
N LYS A 436 -40.19 -52.78 -8.54
CA LYS A 436 -41.35 -52.08 -9.12
C LYS A 436 -41.52 -50.69 -8.53
#